data_AF-A0A034WX05-F1
#
_entry.id   AF-A0A034WX05-F1
#
_cell.length_a   1.000
_cell.length_b   1.000
_cell.length_c   1.000
_cell.angle_alpha   90.00
_cell.angle_beta   90.00
_cell.angle_gamma   90.00
#
_symmetry.space_group_name_H-M   'P 1'
#
loop_
_entity.id
_entity.type
_entity.pdbx_description
1 polymer ?
#
loop_
_entity_poly.entity_id
_entity_poly.type
_entity_poly.pdbx_seq_one_letter_code
_entity_poly.pdbx_strand_id
1 'polypeptide(L)'
;MPFATRLLFLLSACILNVILQHVAVNADTKVLNTLSLNQPGYSSRHEVITLENAGTADEELVVRGNYTVELGPPNKDGLIFLAITEYTADKNGYHVHYHIEARPLLETRLSGSLLMTAAG
;
A
#
# COMPACT_ATOMS: atom_id res chain seq x y z
N MET A 1 32.62 41.42 6.14
CA MET A 1 31.41 41.12 6.95
C MET A 1 31.84 40.56 8.30
N PRO A 2 31.31 41.08 9.41
CA PRO A 2 31.63 40.60 10.76
C PRO A 2 31.21 39.14 10.93
N PHE A 3 31.99 38.38 11.73
CA PHE A 3 31.76 36.95 12.02
C PHE A 3 30.33 36.66 12.50
N ALA A 4 29.77 37.52 13.36
CA ALA A 4 28.40 37.42 13.85
C ALA A 4 27.34 37.42 12.74
N THR A 5 27.54 38.22 11.69
CA THR A 5 26.64 38.27 10.52
C THR A 5 26.66 36.96 9.75
N ARG A 6 27.83 36.34 9.58
CA ARG A 6 27.95 35.05 8.89
C ARG A 6 27.26 33.93 9.67
N LEU A 7 27.39 33.96 11.00
CA LEU A 7 26.74 33.00 11.89
C LEU A 7 25.21 33.12 11.84
N LEU A 8 24.68 34.35 11.86
CA LEU A 8 23.23 34.62 11.73
C LEU A 8 22.66 34.14 10.39
N PHE A 9 23.38 34.35 9.29
CA PHE A 9 22.97 33.86 7.97
C PHE A 9 22.98 32.32 7.88
N LEU A 10 23.95 31.66 8.50
CA LEU A 10 24.00 30.19 8.56
C LEU A 10 22.83 29.64 9.37
N LEU A 11 22.54 30.24 10.54
CA LEU A 11 21.40 29.86 11.37
C LEU A 11 20.06 30.06 10.64
N SER A 12 19.87 31.20 9.97
CA SER A 12 18.64 31.44 9.22
C SER A 12 18.46 30.48 8.04
N ALA A 13 19.55 30.15 7.33
CA ALA A 13 19.52 29.15 6.27
C ALA A 13 19.19 27.74 6.80
N CYS A 14 19.73 27.35 7.95
CA CYS A 14 19.41 26.06 8.59
C CYS A 14 17.94 26.00 9.01
N ILE A 15 17.41 27.05 9.65
CA ILE A 15 16.00 27.12 10.07
C ILE A 15 15.08 27.04 8.85
N LEU A 16 15.40 27.80 7.79
CA LEU A 16 14.61 27.78 6.56
C LEU A 16 14.63 26.40 5.89
N ASN A 17 15.77 25.70 5.91
CA ASN A 17 15.86 24.35 5.36
C ASN A 17 14.99 23.34 6.12
N VAL A 18 15.00 23.40 7.46
CA VAL A 18 14.14 22.54 8.31
C VAL A 18 12.66 22.81 8.05
N ILE A 19 12.26 24.08 7.94
CA ILE A 19 10.88 24.45 7.61
C ILE A 19 10.51 23.94 6.20
N LEU A 20 11.39 24.11 5.21
CA LEU A 20 11.13 23.61 3.85
C LEU A 20 10.98 22.09 3.82
N GLN A 21 11.82 21.35 4.55
CA GLN A 21 11.70 19.90 4.65
C GLN A 21 10.36 19.50 5.28
N HIS A 22 9.94 20.16 6.36
CA HIS A 22 8.66 19.88 7.01
C HIS A 22 7.45 20.17 6.11
N VAL A 23 7.52 21.22 5.30
CA VAL A 23 6.44 21.58 4.37
C VAL A 23 6.46 20.71 3.10
N ALA A 24 7.64 20.29 2.64
CA ALA A 24 7.81 19.48 1.44
C ALA A 24 7.51 17.99 1.67
N VAL A 25 7.65 17.50 2.91
CA VAL A 25 7.21 16.15 3.29
C VAL A 25 5.68 16.16 3.42
N ASN A 26 5.01 16.02 2.29
CA ASN A 26 3.55 15.96 2.17
C ASN A 26 3.03 14.53 2.45
N ALA A 27 3.68 13.82 3.37
CA ALA A 27 3.22 12.50 3.80
C ALA A 27 2.02 12.69 4.73
N ASP A 28 0.91 12.03 4.43
CA ASP A 28 -0.25 12.04 5.31
C ASP A 28 0.15 11.47 6.67
N THR A 29 0.25 12.33 7.69
CA THR A 29 0.67 11.94 9.04
C THR A 29 -0.29 10.95 9.69
N LYS A 30 -1.47 10.75 9.10
CA LYS A 30 -2.44 9.75 9.53
C LYS A 30 -2.13 8.36 8.98
N VAL A 31 -1.37 8.22 7.90
CA VAL A 31 -0.95 6.92 7.36
C VAL A 31 0.38 6.53 7.99
N LEU A 32 0.34 5.53 8.85
CA LEU A 32 1.53 5.04 9.56
C LEU A 32 2.31 4.01 8.74
N ASN A 33 1.60 3.19 7.97
CA ASN A 33 2.23 2.19 7.11
C ASN A 33 1.31 1.80 5.94
N THR A 34 1.92 1.45 4.82
CA THR A 34 1.25 0.85 3.66
C THR A 34 2.01 -0.39 3.24
N LEU A 35 1.35 -1.54 3.29
CA LEU A 35 1.83 -2.81 2.74
C LEU A 35 1.14 -3.05 1.40
N SER A 36 1.91 -3.21 0.34
CA SER A 36 1.40 -3.60 -0.98
C SER A 36 2.21 -4.76 -1.51
N LEU A 37 1.58 -5.91 -1.63
CA LEU A 37 2.15 -7.14 -2.17
C LEU A 37 1.33 -7.54 -3.39
N ASN A 38 2.00 -7.73 -4.52
CA ASN A 38 1.37 -8.24 -5.73
C ASN A 38 2.19 -9.41 -6.26
N GLN A 39 1.57 -10.58 -6.35
CA GLN A 39 2.11 -11.78 -6.97
C GLN A 39 1.26 -12.09 -8.20
N PRO A 40 1.69 -11.66 -9.39
CA PRO A 40 0.93 -11.84 -10.63
C PRO A 40 0.53 -13.30 -10.84
N GLY A 41 -0.75 -13.53 -11.13
CA GLY A 41 -1.28 -14.88 -11.35
C GLY A 41 -1.50 -15.73 -10.10
N TYR A 42 -1.43 -15.14 -8.90
CA TYR A 42 -1.68 -15.87 -7.66
C TYR A 42 -2.45 -15.06 -6.63
N SER A 43 -1.84 -14.00 -6.07
CA SER A 43 -2.50 -13.23 -5.01
C SER A 43 -2.00 -11.80 -4.93
N SER A 44 -2.83 -10.92 -4.39
CA SER A 44 -2.44 -9.57 -4.02
C SER A 44 -2.94 -9.23 -2.62
N ARG A 45 -2.17 -8.44 -1.89
CA ARG A 45 -2.54 -7.91 -0.58
C ARG A 45 -2.24 -6.43 -0.56
N HIS A 46 -3.22 -5.64 -0.20
CA HIS A 46 -3.05 -4.23 0.11
C HIS A 46 -3.54 -3.98 1.53
N GLU A 47 -2.73 -3.35 2.36
CA GLU A 47 -3.07 -3.01 3.74
C GLU A 47 -2.53 -1.63 4.08
N VAL A 48 -3.37 -0.83 4.74
CA VAL A 48 -3.04 0.50 5.21
C VAL A 48 -3.30 0.54 6.70
N ILE A 49 -2.31 1.00 7.45
CA ILE A 49 -2.41 1.25 8.90
C ILE A 49 -2.50 2.75 9.09
N THR A 50 -3.58 3.20 9.72
CA THR A 50 -3.85 4.61 9.97
C THR A 50 -4.05 4.92 11.44
N LEU A 51 -3.59 6.10 11.86
CA LEU A 51 -4.00 6.72 13.12
C LEU A 51 -5.18 7.65 12.84
N GLU A 52 -6.39 7.18 13.16
CA GLU A 52 -7.61 7.95 13.02
C GLU A 52 -7.84 8.82 14.27
N ASN A 53 -8.48 9.99 14.09
CA ASN A 53 -8.79 10.96 15.14
C ASN A 53 -7.59 11.40 16.01
N ALA A 54 -6.40 11.45 15.40
CA ALA A 54 -5.16 11.83 16.09
C ALA A 54 -5.29 13.14 16.89
N GLY A 55 -4.85 13.12 18.15
CA GLY A 55 -4.91 14.26 19.06
C GLY A 55 -6.27 14.51 19.73
N THR A 56 -7.20 13.55 19.65
CA THR A 56 -8.50 13.62 20.33
C THR A 56 -8.67 12.47 21.34
N ALA A 57 -9.73 12.51 22.14
CA ALA A 57 -10.07 11.41 23.06
C ALA A 57 -10.47 10.11 22.34
N ASP A 58 -10.83 10.20 21.04
CA ASP A 58 -11.26 9.09 20.20
C ASP A 58 -10.14 8.61 19.26
N GLU A 59 -8.88 8.96 19.54
CA GLU A 59 -7.70 8.52 18.78
C GLU A 59 -7.63 6.98 18.72
N GLU A 60 -7.40 6.46 17.52
CA GLU A 60 -7.52 5.04 17.26
C GLU A 60 -6.59 4.56 16.15
N LEU A 61 -5.97 3.40 16.37
CA LEU A 61 -5.23 2.69 15.34
C LEU A 61 -6.19 1.80 14.53
N VAL A 62 -6.31 2.07 13.24
CA VAL A 62 -7.18 1.31 12.33
C VAL A 62 -6.32 0.64 11.25
N VAL A 63 -6.54 -0.66 11.03
CA VAL A 63 -5.91 -1.43 9.95
C VAL A 63 -6.96 -1.80 8.94
N ARG A 64 -6.83 -1.34 7.70
CA ARG A 64 -7.74 -1.70 6.61
C ARG A 64 -6.97 -2.46 5.54
N GLY A 65 -7.52 -3.54 5.05
CA GLY A 65 -6.87 -4.28 3.99
C GLY A 65 -7.81 -5.05 3.08
N ASN A 66 -7.25 -5.42 1.93
CA ASN A 66 -7.84 -6.30 0.94
C ASN A 66 -6.83 -7.39 0.61
N TYR A 67 -7.27 -8.65 0.64
CA TYR A 67 -6.53 -9.80 0.16
C TYR A 67 -7.31 -10.48 -0.96
N THR A 68 -6.69 -10.61 -2.12
CA THR A 68 -7.28 -11.22 -3.30
C THR A 68 -6.46 -12.45 -3.69
N VAL A 69 -7.13 -13.56 -3.99
CA VAL A 69 -6.52 -14.82 -4.46
C VAL A 69 -7.23 -15.31 -5.71
N GLU A 70 -6.46 -15.71 -6.71
CA GLU A 70 -6.99 -16.37 -7.89
C GLU A 70 -7.35 -17.82 -7.59
N LEU A 71 -8.58 -18.22 -7.92
CA LEU A 71 -9.11 -19.56 -7.63
C LEU A 71 -8.83 -20.57 -8.75
N GLY A 72 -7.93 -20.24 -9.68
CA GLY A 72 -7.55 -21.12 -10.78
C GLY A 72 -7.28 -20.39 -12.09
N PRO A 73 -7.01 -21.14 -13.17
CA PRO A 73 -6.82 -20.57 -14.49
C PRO A 73 -8.11 -19.94 -15.04
N PRO A 74 -8.01 -19.10 -16.09
CA PRO A 74 -9.18 -18.58 -16.78
C PRO A 74 -10.10 -19.72 -17.28
N ASN A 75 -11.41 -19.50 -17.21
CA ASN A 75 -12.39 -20.40 -17.82
C ASN A 75 -12.39 -20.27 -19.36
N LYS A 76 -13.25 -21.03 -20.04
CA LYS A 76 -13.41 -21.00 -21.51
C LYS A 76 -13.78 -19.62 -22.07
N ASP A 77 -14.34 -18.74 -21.24
CA ASP A 77 -14.77 -17.39 -21.61
C ASP A 77 -13.68 -16.35 -21.25
N GLY A 78 -12.50 -16.79 -20.80
CA GLY A 78 -11.38 -15.93 -20.44
C GLY A 78 -11.50 -15.25 -19.07
N LEU A 79 -12.44 -15.69 -18.23
CA LEU A 79 -12.67 -15.13 -16.89
C LEU A 79 -11.86 -15.86 -15.83
N ILE A 80 -11.26 -15.09 -14.92
CA ILE A 80 -10.61 -15.58 -13.70
C ILE A 80 -11.54 -15.32 -12.53
N PHE A 81 -11.65 -16.29 -11.64
CA PHE A 81 -12.36 -16.17 -10.37
C PHE A 81 -11.41 -15.72 -9.28
N LEU A 82 -11.79 -14.67 -8.57
CA LEU A 82 -11.03 -14.05 -7.49
C LEU A 82 -11.79 -14.25 -6.19
N ALA A 83 -11.17 -14.87 -5.18
CA ALA A 83 -11.64 -14.78 -3.80
C ALA A 83 -11.08 -13.49 -3.19
N ILE A 84 -11.97 -12.62 -2.73
CA ILE A 84 -11.63 -11.32 -2.18
C ILE A 84 -12.05 -11.29 -0.72
N THR A 85 -11.11 -10.90 0.14
CA THR A 85 -11.29 -10.68 1.57
C THR A 85 -10.99 -9.23 1.89
N GLU A 86 -12.00 -8.48 2.29
CA GLU A 86 -11.88 -7.11 2.76
C GLU A 86 -11.97 -7.13 4.29
N TYR A 87 -11.06 -6.46 4.97
CA TYR A 87 -11.05 -6.46 6.43
C TYR A 87 -10.70 -5.10 7.02
N THR A 88 -11.26 -4.85 8.19
CA THR A 88 -10.96 -3.70 9.04
C THR A 88 -10.74 -4.19 10.47
N ALA A 89 -9.57 -3.92 11.03
CA ALA A 89 -9.30 -4.09 12.45
C ALA A 89 -9.33 -2.71 13.12
N ASP A 90 -10.21 -2.57 14.10
CA ASP A 90 -10.44 -1.34 14.85
C ASP A 90 -10.66 -1.69 16.35
N LYS A 91 -10.97 -0.71 17.19
CA LYS A 91 -11.21 -0.87 18.64
C LYS A 91 -12.41 -1.76 18.95
N ASN A 92 -13.33 -1.91 17.99
CA ASN A 92 -14.52 -2.75 18.12
C ASN A 92 -14.27 -4.18 17.62
N GLY A 93 -13.06 -4.47 17.12
CA GLY A 93 -12.62 -5.81 16.75
C GLY A 93 -12.23 -5.94 15.28
N TYR A 94 -12.31 -7.17 14.77
CA TYR A 94 -11.95 -7.51 13.39
C TYR A 94 -13.22 -7.77 12.58
N HIS A 95 -13.47 -6.91 11.60
CA HIS A 95 -14.61 -6.97 10.70
C HIS A 95 -14.14 -7.45 9.33
N VAL A 96 -14.84 -8.43 8.77
CA VAL A 96 -14.42 -9.06 7.52
C VAL A 96 -15.60 -9.29 6.58
N HIS A 97 -15.37 -9.05 5.29
CA HIS A 97 -16.30 -9.30 4.22
C HIS A 97 -15.62 -10.16 3.15
N TYR A 98 -16.30 -11.23 2.75
CA TYR A 98 -15.81 -12.19 1.76
C TYR A 98 -16.75 -12.22 0.57
N HIS A 99 -16.18 -12.13 -0.63
CA HIS A 99 -16.94 -12.34 -1.86
C HIS A 99 -16.05 -12.94 -2.94
N ILE A 100 -16.70 -13.47 -3.97
CA ILE A 100 -16.03 -13.99 -5.16
C ILE A 100 -16.44 -13.13 -6.34
N GLU A 101 -15.48 -12.77 -7.17
CA GLU A 101 -15.72 -12.03 -8.40
C GLU A 101 -15.13 -12.77 -9.61
N ALA A 102 -15.80 -12.68 -10.74
CA ALA A 102 -15.25 -13.10 -12.02
C ALA A 102 -14.80 -11.87 -12.80
N ARG A 103 -13.54 -11.82 -13.22
CA ARG A 103 -12.98 -10.71 -14.00
C ARG A 103 -12.23 -11.24 -15.22
N PRO A 104 -12.22 -10.52 -16.37
CA PRO A 104 -11.38 -10.90 -17.50
C PRO A 104 -9.89 -10.95 -17.12
N LEU A 105 -9.15 -11.91 -17.66
CA LEU A 105 -7.69 -11.89 -17.57
C LEU A 105 -7.15 -10.74 -18.45
N LEU A 106 -6.63 -9.69 -17.80
CA LEU A 106 -6.05 -8.52 -18.50
C LEU A 106 -4.53 -8.64 -18.74
N GLU A 107 -3.88 -9.62 -18.14
CA GLU A 107 -2.43 -9.79 -18.18
C GLU A 107 -2.01 -10.89 -19.15
N THR A 108 -0.97 -10.63 -19.95
CA THR A 108 -0.32 -11.69 -20.74
C THR A 108 0.50 -12.56 -19.80
N ARG A 109 0.04 -13.78 -19.54
CA ARG A 109 0.79 -14.78 -18.76
C ARG A 109 1.64 -15.63 -19.67
N LEU A 110 2.86 -15.93 -19.22
CA LEU A 110 3.68 -16.95 -19.87
C LEU A 110 2.92 -18.28 -19.81
N SER A 111 2.68 -18.90 -20.96
CA SER A 111 2.08 -20.23 -21.00
C SER A 111 3.10 -21.27 -20.54
N GLY A 112 2.67 -22.27 -19.78
CA GLY A 112 3.56 -23.36 -19.34
C GLY A 112 4.23 -24.12 -20.50
N SER A 113 3.67 -24.03 -21.70
CA SER A 113 4.27 -24.54 -22.95
C SER A 113 5.52 -23.77 -23.41
N LEU A 114 5.77 -22.56 -22.91
CA LEU A 114 7.00 -21.80 -23.18
C LEU A 114 8.21 -22.31 -22.38
N LEU A 115 8.00 -23.19 -21.40
CA LEU A 115 9.07 -23.80 -20.59
C LEU A 115 9.66 -25.08 -21.24
N MET A 116 9.49 -25.31 -22.55
CA MET A 116 10.13 -26.45 -23.23
C MET A 116 11.66 -26.28 -23.32
N THR A 117 12.34 -26.85 -22.33
CA THR A 117 13.55 -27.69 -22.40
C THR A 117 14.72 -27.21 -23.27
N ALA A 118 15.63 -26.44 -22.68
CA ALA A 118 17.00 -26.25 -23.18
C ALA A 118 17.96 -27.40 -22.77
N ALA A 119 17.43 -28.60 -22.60
CA ALA A 119 18.22 -29.81 -22.38
C ALA A 119 18.02 -30.73 -23.60
N GLY A 120 18.78 -30.43 -24.65
CA GLY A 120 19.05 -31.31 -25.78
C GLY A 120 20.56 -31.52 -25.87
#